data_AF-A0A4W4EEZ5-F1
#
_entry.id   AF-A0A4W4EEZ5-F1
#
_cell.length_a   1.000
_cell.length_b   1.000
_cell.length_c   1.000
_cell.angle_alpha   90.00
_cell.angle_beta   90.00
_cell.angle_gamma   90.00
#
_symmetry.space_group_name_H-M   'P 1'
#
loop_
_entity.id
_entity.type
_entity.pdbx_description
1 polymer ?
#
loop_
_entity_poly.entity_id
_entity_poly.type
_entity_poly.pdbx_seq_one_letter_code
_entity_poly.pdbx_strand_id
1 'polypeptide(L)'
;LSLSLSAAVDCTVGQWSAWSRCSSVCGVGNMERNRQVTTHPRNGGVPCPDLKQRRGCLAHMETCSAAKDVAKILPDSFKRNFKDPWRRPHMLLKEERKSYCVYMRVKQGSAACRLKMWSTQLTRERSVCVECQGDAMATDNRCHGDGLQTIRTFWAAATAPGCYGSWIRESSNENCQCPPYSILFV
;
A
#
# COMPACT_ATOMS: atom_id res chain seq x y z
N LEU A 1 48.89 47.02 -15.75
CA LEU A 1 48.07 45.85 -15.38
C LEU A 1 46.84 45.83 -16.28
N SER A 2 46.84 45.02 -17.34
CA SER A 2 45.66 44.81 -18.18
C SER A 2 44.70 43.88 -17.44
N LEU A 3 43.60 44.43 -16.92
CA LEU A 3 42.49 43.63 -16.42
C LEU A 3 41.78 43.03 -17.63
N SER A 4 42.07 41.78 -17.98
CA SER A 4 41.23 41.03 -18.90
C SER A 4 39.92 40.72 -18.16
N LEU A 5 38.87 41.51 -18.37
CA LEU A 5 37.53 41.12 -17.98
C LEU A 5 37.18 39.86 -18.78
N SER A 6 37.11 38.72 -18.09
CA SER A 6 36.70 37.47 -18.70
C SER A 6 35.19 37.52 -18.94
N ALA A 7 34.75 37.28 -20.17
CA ALA A 7 33.34 37.37 -20.55
C ALA A 7 32.47 36.39 -19.75
N ALA A 8 31.22 36.79 -19.47
CA ALA A 8 30.21 35.93 -18.87
C ALA A 8 29.94 34.72 -19.79
N VAL A 9 29.92 33.53 -19.20
CA VAL A 9 29.56 32.29 -19.89
C VAL A 9 28.34 31.73 -19.21
N ASP A 10 27.26 31.60 -19.97
CA ASP A 10 26.00 31.04 -19.47
C ASP A 10 26.09 29.51 -19.40
N CYS A 11 25.28 28.93 -18.51
CA CYS A 11 25.16 27.49 -18.47
C CYS A 11 24.41 26.97 -19.70
N THR A 12 24.97 25.94 -20.33
CA THR A 12 24.26 25.14 -21.34
C THR A 12 24.09 23.70 -20.85
N VAL A 13 22.98 23.08 -21.22
CA VAL A 13 22.62 21.71 -20.80
C VAL A 13 22.29 20.85 -22.01
N GLY A 14 22.58 19.56 -21.90
CA GLY A 14 22.28 18.57 -22.92
C GLY A 14 20.80 18.17 -22.96
N GLN A 15 20.50 17.22 -23.84
CA GLN A 15 19.16 16.64 -23.94
C GLN A 15 18.79 15.85 -22.68
N TRP A 16 17.48 15.76 -22.43
CA TRP A 16 16.94 14.87 -21.41
C TRP A 16 17.19 13.41 -21.75
N SER A 17 17.53 12.61 -20.73
CA SER A 17 17.50 11.17 -20.81
C SER A 17 16.08 10.66 -21.09
N ALA A 18 15.98 9.39 -21.46
CA ALA A 18 14.71 8.67 -21.36
C ALA A 18 14.16 8.73 -19.93
N TRP A 19 12.84 8.68 -19.81
CA TRP A 19 12.17 8.52 -18.53
C TRP A 19 12.51 7.15 -17.93
N SER A 20 12.70 7.10 -16.60
CA SER A 20 12.78 5.85 -15.86
C SER A 20 11.49 5.05 -15.97
N ARG A 21 11.54 3.77 -15.59
CA ARG A 21 10.32 3.01 -15.28
C ARG A 21 9.55 3.69 -14.15
N CYS A 22 8.25 3.41 -14.09
CA CYS A 22 7.41 3.87 -12.99
C CYS A 22 7.95 3.29 -11.68
N SER A 23 8.06 4.11 -10.63
CA SER A 23 8.55 3.69 -9.32
C SER A 23 7.61 2.75 -8.58
N SER A 24 6.34 2.70 -9.00
CA SER A 24 5.38 1.70 -8.55
C SER A 24 5.21 0.62 -9.61
N VAL A 25 5.05 -0.62 -9.17
CA VAL A 25 4.60 -1.75 -10.00
C VAL A 25 3.09 -1.74 -10.19
N CYS A 26 2.35 -1.03 -9.33
CA CYS A 26 0.89 -0.96 -9.30
C CYS A 26 0.36 0.46 -9.05
N GLY A 27 -0.61 0.93 -9.85
CA GLY A 27 -1.29 2.19 -9.56
C GLY A 27 -0.37 3.42 -9.66
N VAL A 28 -0.55 4.41 -8.78
CA VAL A 28 0.15 5.70 -8.88
C VAL A 28 1.62 5.57 -8.46
N GLY A 29 2.53 6.03 -9.31
CA GLY A 29 3.94 6.19 -9.01
C GLY A 29 4.51 7.46 -9.64
N ASN A 30 5.83 7.54 -9.67
CA ASN A 30 6.55 8.60 -10.37
C ASN A 30 7.64 8.02 -11.28
N MET A 31 8.03 8.78 -12.29
CA MET A 31 9.16 8.48 -13.15
C MET A 31 10.05 9.72 -13.25
N GLU A 32 11.35 9.49 -13.38
CA GLU A 32 12.38 10.52 -13.37
C GLU A 32 13.17 10.52 -14.67
N ARG A 33 13.67 11.69 -15.07
CA ARG A 33 14.69 11.82 -16.12
C ARG A 33 15.68 12.91 -15.75
N ASN A 34 16.90 12.78 -16.25
CA ASN A 34 17.99 13.70 -15.95
C ASN A 34 18.62 14.24 -17.24
N ARG A 35 19.29 15.38 -17.16
CA ARG A 35 20.17 15.91 -18.22
C ARG A 35 21.46 16.42 -17.59
N GLN A 36 22.53 16.43 -18.38
CA GLN A 36 23.85 16.85 -17.93
C GLN A 36 24.15 18.28 -18.37
N VAL A 37 25.02 18.95 -17.61
CA VAL A 37 25.56 20.26 -17.98
C VAL A 37 26.60 20.06 -19.08
N THR A 38 26.45 20.76 -20.20
CA THR A 38 27.41 20.76 -21.31
C THR A 38 28.40 21.91 -21.19
N THR A 39 28.01 23.02 -20.56
CA THR A 39 28.90 24.13 -20.24
C THR A 39 28.52 24.70 -18.89
N HIS A 40 29.47 24.76 -17.96
CA HIS A 40 29.24 25.36 -16.64
C HIS A 40 29.27 26.89 -16.72
N PRO A 41 28.44 27.58 -15.94
CA PRO A 41 28.41 29.03 -15.93
C PRO A 41 29.70 29.60 -15.33
N ARG A 42 30.20 30.71 -15.90
CA ARG A 42 31.41 31.42 -15.43
C ARG A 42 31.21 32.92 -15.49
N ASN A 43 32.00 33.65 -14.69
CA ASN A 43 32.09 35.11 -14.71
C ASN A 43 30.72 35.82 -14.61
N GLY A 44 29.83 35.31 -13.76
CA GLY A 44 28.49 35.90 -13.57
C GLY A 44 27.45 35.55 -14.64
N GLY A 45 27.74 34.57 -15.52
CA GLY A 45 26.75 34.05 -16.47
C GLY A 45 25.59 33.29 -15.81
N VAL A 46 24.54 33.07 -16.59
CA VAL A 46 23.25 32.51 -16.13
C VAL A 46 23.43 31.08 -15.56
N PRO A 47 22.88 30.78 -14.36
CA PRO A 47 22.98 29.45 -13.76
C PRO A 47 22.23 28.39 -14.57
N CYS A 48 22.59 27.12 -14.34
CA CYS A 48 21.96 26.01 -15.05
C CYS A 48 20.47 25.89 -14.72
N PRO A 49 19.62 25.60 -15.72
CA PRO A 49 18.24 25.24 -15.47
C PRO A 49 18.15 23.85 -14.79
N ASP A 50 16.94 23.42 -14.42
CA ASP A 50 16.71 22.13 -13.76
C ASP A 50 17.38 20.96 -14.50
N LEU A 51 18.16 20.17 -13.79
CA LEU A 51 18.87 19.00 -14.33
C LEU A 51 18.09 17.69 -14.13
N LYS A 52 17.01 17.74 -13.36
CA LYS A 52 16.17 16.60 -13.01
C LYS A 52 14.70 16.95 -13.19
N GLN A 53 13.94 16.03 -13.77
CA GLN A 53 12.49 16.14 -13.89
C GLN A 53 11.79 14.91 -13.32
N ARG A 54 10.60 15.14 -12.77
CA ARG A 54 9.70 14.11 -12.23
C ARG A 54 8.32 14.29 -12.82
N ARG A 55 7.63 13.18 -13.11
CA ARG A 55 6.20 13.19 -13.45
C ARG A 55 5.49 11.98 -12.84
N GLY A 56 4.17 12.10 -12.66
CA GLY A 56 3.33 10.98 -12.25
C GLY A 56 3.21 9.91 -13.32
N CYS A 57 2.98 8.67 -12.90
CA CYS A 57 2.66 7.53 -13.77
C CYS A 57 1.60 6.63 -13.14
N LEU A 58 0.90 5.88 -13.98
CA LEU A 58 0.00 4.81 -13.58
C LEU A 58 0.58 3.48 -14.08
N ALA A 59 1.04 2.64 -13.16
CA ALA A 59 1.54 1.31 -13.47
C ALA A 59 0.38 0.31 -13.60
N HIS A 60 0.42 -0.49 -14.67
CA HIS A 60 -0.58 -1.50 -14.97
C HIS A 60 0.11 -2.86 -15.10
N MET A 61 -0.01 -3.69 -14.06
CA MET A 61 0.35 -5.11 -14.11
C MET A 61 -0.94 -5.90 -13.84
N GLU A 62 -1.16 -7.03 -14.51
CA GLU A 62 -2.40 -7.83 -14.34
C GLU A 62 -2.61 -8.29 -12.90
N THR A 63 -1.53 -8.60 -12.19
CA THR A 63 -1.54 -8.93 -10.75
C THR A 63 -1.98 -7.76 -9.85
N CYS A 64 -2.03 -6.53 -10.36
CA CYS A 64 -2.38 -5.34 -9.59
C CYS A 64 -3.88 -5.14 -9.38
N SER A 65 -4.75 -5.95 -10.00
CA SER A 65 -6.18 -5.92 -9.68
C SER A 65 -6.41 -6.16 -8.19
N ALA A 66 -5.64 -7.07 -7.57
CA ALA A 66 -5.65 -7.31 -6.13
C ALA A 66 -5.04 -6.17 -5.28
N ALA A 67 -4.22 -5.30 -5.87
CA ALA A 67 -3.57 -4.17 -5.19
C ALA A 67 -4.43 -2.89 -5.17
N LYS A 68 -5.47 -2.82 -6.02
CA LYS A 68 -6.41 -1.69 -6.06
C LYS A 68 -7.46 -1.76 -4.94
N ASP A 69 -7.65 -2.92 -4.34
CA ASP A 69 -8.67 -3.12 -3.33
C ASP A 69 -8.31 -2.43 -2.01
N VAL A 70 -9.29 -1.73 -1.45
CA VAL A 70 -9.22 -1.21 -0.09
C VAL A 70 -9.82 -2.26 0.82
N ALA A 71 -8.99 -2.91 1.63
CA ALA A 71 -9.44 -3.90 2.60
C ALA A 71 -10.42 -3.25 3.59
N LYS A 72 -11.59 -3.87 3.76
CA LYS A 72 -12.50 -3.54 4.84
C LYS A 72 -12.24 -4.51 5.99
N ILE A 73 -12.14 -3.96 7.20
CA ILE A 73 -11.79 -4.76 8.36
C ILE A 73 -12.70 -4.57 9.56
N LEU A 74 -12.83 -5.65 10.33
CA LEU A 74 -13.51 -5.71 11.62
C LEU A 74 -12.61 -6.36 12.69
N PRO A 75 -12.86 -6.11 13.99
CA PRO A 75 -12.21 -6.89 15.04
C PRO A 75 -12.68 -8.35 15.04
N ASP A 76 -11.86 -9.23 15.60
CA ASP A 76 -12.16 -10.64 15.81
C ASP A 76 -13.41 -10.93 16.64
N SER A 77 -13.91 -9.97 17.41
CA SER A 77 -15.21 -10.09 18.08
C SER A 77 -16.40 -10.29 17.11
N PHE A 78 -16.21 -9.99 15.83
CA PHE A 78 -17.18 -10.27 14.76
C PHE A 78 -16.98 -11.64 14.10
N LYS A 79 -16.03 -12.46 14.56
CA LYS A 79 -15.84 -13.83 14.06
C LYS A 79 -17.16 -14.57 14.22
N ARG A 80 -17.67 -15.09 13.11
CA ARG A 80 -18.91 -15.87 13.11
C ARG A 80 -18.68 -17.28 13.68
N ASN A 81 -18.26 -17.38 14.94
CA ASN A 81 -18.35 -18.61 15.73
C ASN A 81 -19.80 -18.87 16.19
N PHE A 82 -20.78 -18.30 15.48
CA PHE A 82 -22.17 -18.32 15.85
C PHE A 82 -22.70 -19.76 15.68
N LYS A 83 -22.64 -20.57 16.74
CA LYS A 83 -23.64 -21.63 16.95
C LYS A 83 -24.95 -20.90 17.16
N ASP A 84 -25.77 -20.86 16.12
CA ASP A 84 -27.07 -20.18 16.20
C ASP A 84 -27.90 -20.87 17.28
N PRO A 85 -28.26 -20.19 18.39
CA PRO A 85 -29.07 -20.81 19.45
C PRO A 85 -30.46 -21.22 18.97
N TRP A 86 -30.94 -20.63 17.87
CA TRP A 86 -32.25 -20.89 17.25
C TRP A 86 -32.15 -21.85 16.06
N ARG A 87 -30.97 -22.45 15.80
CA ARG A 87 -30.79 -23.39 14.69
C ARG A 87 -31.62 -24.64 14.92
N ARG A 88 -32.48 -24.96 13.95
CA ARG A 88 -33.24 -26.22 13.95
C ARG A 88 -32.36 -27.37 13.45
N PRO A 89 -32.55 -28.62 13.93
CA PRO A 89 -31.76 -29.79 13.53
C PRO A 89 -31.71 -30.09 12.02
N HIS A 90 -32.65 -29.55 11.24
CA HIS A 90 -32.80 -29.82 9.80
C HIS A 90 -32.30 -28.69 8.89
N MET A 91 -31.69 -27.63 9.43
CA MET A 91 -31.00 -26.66 8.56
C MET A 91 -29.71 -27.29 8.04
N LEU A 92 -29.57 -27.36 6.71
CA LEU A 92 -28.32 -27.74 6.05
C LEU A 92 -27.17 -26.93 6.66
N LEU A 93 -26.16 -27.62 7.19
CA LEU A 93 -24.91 -26.97 7.56
C LEU A 93 -24.38 -26.29 6.30
N LYS A 94 -24.26 -24.96 6.33
CA LYS A 94 -23.48 -24.25 5.33
C LYS A 94 -22.08 -24.88 5.40
N GLU A 95 -21.62 -25.47 4.29
CA GLU A 95 -20.29 -26.10 4.23
C GLU A 95 -19.27 -25.17 4.89
N GLU A 96 -18.46 -25.74 5.78
CA GLU A 96 -17.43 -25.01 6.49
C GLU A 96 -16.37 -24.60 5.46
N ARG A 97 -16.55 -23.42 4.87
CA ARG A 97 -15.62 -22.90 3.88
C ARG A 97 -14.30 -22.61 4.57
N LYS A 98 -13.23 -23.17 4.03
CA LYS A 98 -11.86 -22.98 4.52
C LYS A 98 -11.56 -21.49 4.72
N SER A 99 -10.93 -21.15 5.83
CA SER A 99 -10.40 -19.81 6.13
C SER A 99 -8.88 -19.80 5.99
N TYR A 100 -8.28 -18.68 5.62
CA TYR A 100 -6.83 -18.49 5.70
C TYR A 100 -6.47 -17.20 6.44
N CYS A 101 -5.28 -17.17 7.01
CA CYS A 101 -4.74 -16.02 7.73
C CYS A 101 -3.73 -15.28 6.84
N VAL A 102 -3.73 -13.95 6.91
CA VAL A 102 -2.71 -13.11 6.30
C VAL A 102 -2.02 -12.27 7.37
N TYR A 103 -0.70 -12.33 7.38
CA TYR A 103 0.11 -11.51 8.28
C TYR A 103 0.50 -10.22 7.55
N MET A 104 0.02 -9.10 8.08
CA MET A 104 0.15 -7.79 7.48
C MET A 104 1.04 -6.91 8.36
N ARG A 105 2.07 -6.30 7.77
CA ARG A 105 2.88 -5.29 8.44
C ARG A 105 2.30 -3.90 8.18
N VAL A 106 1.80 -3.26 9.23
CA VAL A 106 1.22 -1.91 9.15
C VAL A 106 2.29 -0.91 8.75
N LYS A 107 2.06 -0.16 7.68
CA LYS A 107 2.96 0.91 7.21
C LYS A 107 2.46 2.30 7.58
N GLN A 108 1.14 2.45 7.72
CA GLN A 108 0.51 3.68 8.18
C GLN A 108 -0.80 3.35 8.87
N GLY A 109 -1.08 4.06 9.97
CA GLY A 109 -2.40 4.09 10.61
C GLY A 109 -2.72 5.52 10.99
N SER A 110 -3.95 5.95 10.72
CA SER A 110 -4.47 7.26 11.13
C SER A 110 -4.54 7.39 12.67
N ALA A 111 -4.58 8.63 13.17
CA ALA A 111 -4.70 8.89 14.61
C ALA A 111 -6.00 8.33 15.21
N ALA A 112 -7.08 8.28 14.42
CA ALA A 112 -8.38 7.76 14.84
C ALA A 112 -8.33 6.27 15.24
N CYS A 113 -7.32 5.51 14.80
CA CYS A 113 -7.16 4.12 15.23
C CYS A 113 -6.85 3.96 16.72
N ARG A 114 -6.46 5.04 17.41
CA ARG A 114 -6.28 5.02 18.87
C ARG A 114 -7.60 5.14 19.65
N LEU A 115 -8.71 5.46 18.97
CA LEU A 115 -10.00 5.73 19.62
C LEU A 115 -10.78 4.46 20.01
N LYS A 116 -10.45 3.30 19.42
CA LYS A 116 -11.06 2.01 19.78
C LYS A 116 -9.97 1.04 20.22
N MET A 117 -10.19 0.33 21.34
CA MET A 117 -9.20 -0.55 21.93
C MET A 117 -8.66 -1.59 20.94
N TRP A 118 -9.55 -2.25 20.18
CA TRP A 118 -9.16 -3.28 19.21
C TRP A 118 -8.28 -2.74 18.07
N SER A 119 -8.42 -1.46 17.71
CA SER A 119 -7.65 -0.83 16.63
C SER A 119 -6.37 -0.15 17.10
N THR A 120 -6.11 -0.07 18.41
CA THR A 120 -4.88 0.54 18.96
C THR A 120 -3.60 -0.14 18.49
N GLN A 121 -3.67 -1.40 18.07
CA GLN A 121 -2.57 -2.17 17.51
C GLN A 121 -2.23 -1.83 16.05
N LEU A 122 -3.05 -1.03 15.37
CA LEU A 122 -2.81 -0.61 13.97
C LEU A 122 -1.78 0.53 13.91
N THR A 123 -0.62 0.30 14.52
CA THR A 123 0.51 1.21 14.62
C THR A 123 1.61 0.83 13.64
N ARG A 124 2.38 1.82 13.19
CA ARG A 124 3.45 1.64 12.19
C ARG A 124 4.45 0.54 12.60
N GLU A 125 4.84 -0.27 11.62
CA GLU A 125 5.71 -1.45 11.68
C GLU A 125 5.20 -2.62 12.56
N ARG A 126 4.00 -2.53 13.15
CA ARG A 126 3.40 -3.67 13.85
C ARG A 126 2.86 -4.69 12.86
N SER A 127 3.16 -5.96 13.09
CA SER A 127 2.54 -7.08 12.37
C SER A 127 1.21 -7.45 13.01
N VAL A 128 0.16 -7.60 12.20
CA VAL A 128 -1.19 -7.99 12.61
C VAL A 128 -1.66 -9.18 11.80
N CYS A 129 -2.39 -10.08 12.43
CA CYS A 129 -3.01 -11.23 11.76
C CYS A 129 -4.42 -10.85 11.33
N VAL A 130 -4.69 -10.97 10.03
CA VAL A 130 -6.00 -10.71 9.43
C VAL A 130 -6.54 -12.02 8.86
N GLU A 131 -7.65 -12.50 9.40
CA GLU A 131 -8.30 -13.73 8.96
C GLU A 131 -9.26 -13.43 7.81
N CYS A 132 -9.13 -14.20 6.73
CA CYS A 132 -10.06 -14.24 5.62
C CYS A 132 -10.98 -15.46 5.80
N GLN A 133 -12.22 -15.19 6.20
CA GLN A 133 -13.24 -16.23 6.37
C GLN A 133 -13.81 -16.61 5.00
N GLY A 134 -14.14 -17.89 4.79
CA GLY A 134 -14.60 -18.38 3.49
C GLY A 134 -15.88 -17.71 2.96
N ASP A 135 -16.67 -17.11 3.85
CA ASP A 135 -17.85 -16.33 3.49
C ASP A 135 -17.53 -14.92 2.96
N ALA A 136 -16.35 -14.39 3.29
CA ALA A 136 -15.85 -13.10 2.81
C ALA A 136 -14.95 -13.24 1.57
N MET A 137 -14.66 -14.47 1.15
CA MET A 137 -13.86 -14.72 -0.05
C MET A 137 -14.67 -14.44 -1.33
N ALA A 138 -14.00 -13.82 -2.29
CA ALA A 138 -14.46 -13.74 -3.67
C ALA A 138 -14.37 -15.12 -4.36
N THR A 139 -14.77 -15.18 -5.63
CA THR A 139 -14.82 -16.42 -6.42
C THR A 139 -13.46 -17.07 -6.64
N ASP A 140 -12.37 -16.34 -6.47
CA ASP A 140 -10.98 -16.81 -6.58
C ASP A 140 -10.41 -17.33 -5.24
N ASN A 141 -11.26 -17.51 -4.22
CA ASN A 141 -10.89 -17.90 -2.86
C ASN A 141 -9.98 -16.90 -2.14
N ARG A 142 -10.06 -15.60 -2.50
CA ARG A 142 -9.32 -14.53 -1.83
C ARG A 142 -10.25 -13.49 -1.22
N CYS A 143 -9.84 -12.90 -0.10
CA CYS A 143 -10.51 -11.70 0.41
C CYS A 143 -10.03 -10.45 -0.32
N HIS A 144 -10.95 -9.52 -0.53
CA HIS A 144 -10.61 -8.20 -1.06
C HIS A 144 -9.63 -7.47 -0.15
N GLY A 145 -8.53 -7.00 -0.73
CA GLY A 145 -7.47 -6.32 0.01
C GLY A 145 -6.58 -7.24 0.86
N ASP A 146 -6.59 -8.56 0.60
CA ASP A 146 -5.61 -9.49 1.16
C ASP A 146 -4.17 -9.28 0.62
N GLY A 147 -4.04 -8.46 -0.42
CA GLY A 147 -2.81 -7.83 -0.86
C GLY A 147 -1.75 -8.79 -1.41
N LEU A 148 -0.64 -8.20 -1.85
CA LEU A 148 0.53 -8.90 -2.38
C LEU A 148 1.77 -8.57 -1.56
N GLN A 149 2.77 -9.45 -1.63
CA GLN A 149 4.08 -9.17 -1.05
C GLN A 149 4.67 -7.91 -1.68
N THR A 150 5.31 -7.07 -0.86
CA THR A 150 5.98 -5.80 -1.25
C THR A 150 5.07 -4.65 -1.71
N ILE A 151 3.80 -4.91 -2.03
CA ILE A 151 2.85 -3.90 -2.49
C ILE A 151 2.03 -3.37 -1.32
N ARG A 152 1.91 -2.04 -1.22
CA ARG A 152 1.02 -1.42 -0.24
C ARG A 152 -0.43 -1.68 -0.59
N THR A 153 -1.15 -2.21 0.37
CA THR A 153 -2.61 -2.35 0.33
C THR A 153 -3.21 -1.39 1.35
N PHE A 154 -4.25 -0.67 0.96
CA PHE A 154 -4.94 0.27 1.83
C PHE A 154 -6.06 -0.43 2.57
N TRP A 155 -6.41 0.08 3.75
CA TRP A 155 -7.45 -0.50 4.57
C TRP A 155 -8.25 0.57 5.30
N ALA A 156 -9.50 0.23 5.62
CA ALA A 156 -10.39 1.04 6.44
C ALA A 156 -11.18 0.15 7.40
N ALA A 157 -11.20 0.53 8.67
CA ALA A 157 -11.97 -0.14 9.69
C ALA A 157 -13.47 0.19 9.56
N ALA A 158 -14.30 -0.83 9.41
CA ALA A 158 -15.74 -0.65 9.21
C ALA A 158 -16.46 -0.13 10.47
N THR A 159 -16.00 -0.49 11.67
CA THR A 159 -16.61 -0.10 12.95
C THR A 159 -15.77 0.89 13.77
N ALA A 160 -14.73 1.47 13.17
CA ALA A 160 -13.93 2.53 13.78
C ALA A 160 -13.82 3.71 12.79
N PRO A 161 -14.78 4.67 12.82
CA PRO A 161 -14.81 5.80 11.90
C PRO A 161 -13.49 6.56 11.89
N GLY A 162 -13.00 6.87 10.69
CA GLY A 162 -11.72 7.56 10.50
C GLY A 162 -10.49 6.68 10.73
N CYS A 163 -10.61 5.45 11.23
CA CYS A 163 -9.47 4.53 11.34
C CYS A 163 -9.19 3.86 9.99
N TYR A 164 -8.21 4.38 9.27
CA TYR A 164 -7.71 3.83 8.01
C TYR A 164 -6.17 3.85 7.99
N GLY A 165 -5.60 3.21 6.97
CA GLY A 165 -4.16 3.15 6.81
C GLY A 165 -3.71 2.34 5.61
N SER A 166 -2.45 1.89 5.67
CA SER A 166 -1.87 0.97 4.70
C SER A 166 -0.99 -0.08 5.38
N TRP A 167 -0.87 -1.24 4.76
CA TRP A 167 0.03 -2.32 5.15
C TRP A 167 0.68 -2.97 3.94
N ILE A 168 1.63 -3.86 4.18
CA ILE A 168 2.16 -4.81 3.20
C ILE A 168 1.96 -6.22 3.72
N ARG A 169 1.69 -7.17 2.83
CA ARG A 169 1.60 -8.59 3.18
C ARG A 169 3.00 -9.16 3.42
N GLU A 170 3.18 -9.80 4.57
CA GLU A 170 4.40 -10.53 4.92
C GLU A 170 4.29 -11.99 4.49
N SER A 171 3.22 -12.66 4.94
CA SER A 171 2.99 -14.08 4.70
C SER A 171 1.49 -14.40 4.74
N SER A 172 1.13 -15.61 4.32
CA SER A 172 -0.22 -16.16 4.42
C SER A 172 -0.15 -17.63 4.85
N ASN A 173 -1.17 -18.09 5.59
CA ASN A 173 -1.25 -19.47 6.08
C ASN A 173 -2.69 -20.00 5.91
N GLU A 174 -2.83 -21.13 5.22
CA GLU A 174 -4.12 -21.81 5.00
C GLU A 174 -4.68 -22.42 6.29
N ASN A 175 -3.82 -22.81 7.24
CA ASN A 175 -4.23 -23.30 8.55
C ASN A 175 -4.32 -22.12 9.53
N CYS A 176 -5.39 -21.34 9.38
CA CYS A 176 -5.52 -20.05 10.03
C CYS A 176 -5.66 -20.18 11.57
N GLN A 177 -4.66 -19.68 12.30
CA GLN A 177 -4.64 -19.58 13.75
C GLN A 177 -4.13 -18.20 14.16
N CYS A 178 -4.99 -17.19 14.07
CA CYS A 178 -4.61 -15.87 14.54
C CYS A 178 -4.59 -15.80 16.08
N PRO A 179 -3.66 -15.03 16.68
CA PRO A 179 -3.68 -14.73 18.10
C PRO A 179 -4.91 -13.88 18.49
N PRO A 180 -5.23 -13.77 19.79
CA PRO A 180 -6.25 -12.83 20.27
C PRO A 180 -6.01 -11.40 19.79
N TYR A 181 -7.10 -10.64 19.64
CA TYR A 181 -7.10 -9.30 19.02
C TYR A 181 -6.72 -9.36 17.55
N SER A 182 -7.12 -10.43 16.87
CA SER A 182 -6.98 -10.51 15.42
C SER A 182 -8.01 -9.64 14.72
N ILE A 183 -7.84 -9.51 13.41
CA ILE A 183 -8.69 -8.70 12.56
C ILE A 183 -9.32 -9.63 11.52
N LEU A 184 -10.48 -9.26 11.00
CA LEU A 184 -11.17 -9.99 9.93
C LEU A 184 -11.27 -9.12 8.69
N PHE A 185 -11.11 -9.74 7.52
CA PHE A 185 -11.62 -9.19 6.27
C PHE A 185 -13.15 -9.32 6.21
N VAL A 186 -13.81 -8.36 5.56
CA VAL A 186 -15.25 -8.36 5.29
C VAL A 186 -15.60 -7.83 3.91
#